data_AF-A0AAV7F6D9-F1
#
_entry.id   AF-A0AAV7F6D9-F1
#
_cell.length_a   1.000
_cell.length_b   1.000
_cell.length_c   1.000
_cell.angle_alpha   90.00
_cell.angle_beta   90.00
_cell.angle_gamma   90.00
#
_symmetry.space_group_name_H-M   'P 1'
#
loop_
_entity.id
_entity.type
_entity.pdbx_description
1 polymer ?
#
loop_
_entity_poly.entity_id
_entity_poly.type
_entity_poly.pdbx_seq_one_letter_code
_entity_poly.pdbx_strand_id
1 'polypeptide(L)'
;MKTILASQTMDIPEGVKVKVKAKIIEVEGPRGKLTRDFKHLNLDFQLIEGGKKLKVDAWFGSRKTMAAIRTAISHVSNLITGVTKGYRYKLRFVYAHFPINASITNGSKSIEIRNFLGEKRVRKVDMLQGVSITRSEKVKDELVLDGNDIELVSRSAALINQKCHVKNKDIRKFLDGLALLSKAALSKGLSHLVFVTYRQAIAAIASAPFAYAMERKKAPSLSLGLFCKIFLLSLFGLTLSMDLYYMALRYSSATFASAAMNTVPIITFLVSIIFRIETIDMREVHGQLKIFGATICVGGAMLMSLYRGPPLNLFNKYGSAAEMGGRHEGFSGVEKKNLFQGPLLMLASFIAWSVWFIMQGKILKEYPAKLRLTTLQCILSSFQSGLIALAFNRNPKTWALGWDVQLLSVLYCGIFVSAVSYWLQIWCLEKKGPVYVIIFSPLSPLITAIISALLWAEVLYSGSVLGGFFIVGGLYCVAWAKSREMKTKESNEEEPIENENEESTASRDKLGDAEKGQIQCTCT
;
A
#
# COMPACT_ATOMS: atom_id res chain seq x y z
N MET A 1 11.09 -36.31 20.20
CA MET A 1 12.04 -36.54 21.29
C MET A 1 11.81 -35.45 22.35
N LYS A 2 11.49 -35.81 23.60
CA LYS A 2 11.36 -34.84 24.70
C LYS A 2 12.74 -34.65 25.31
N THR A 3 13.20 -33.42 25.45
CA THR A 3 14.49 -33.12 26.10
C THR A 3 14.28 -33.24 27.60
N ILE A 4 15.12 -34.03 28.28
CA ILE A 4 14.98 -34.32 29.72
C ILE A 4 15.14 -33.03 30.54
N LEU A 5 16.14 -32.22 30.22
CA LEU A 5 16.40 -30.93 30.84
C LEU A 5 16.87 -29.93 29.77
N ALA A 6 16.25 -28.76 29.73
CA ALA A 6 16.74 -27.61 29.00
C ALA A 6 16.93 -26.46 29.99
N SER A 7 18.11 -25.84 29.98
CA SER A 7 18.52 -24.81 30.93
C SER A 7 19.07 -23.60 30.20
N GLN A 8 18.80 -22.40 30.70
CA GLN A 8 19.43 -21.18 30.23
C GLN A 8 19.66 -20.22 31.39
N THR A 9 20.78 -19.51 31.36
CA THR A 9 21.19 -18.56 32.38
C THR A 9 21.18 -17.13 31.84
N MET A 10 20.95 -16.16 32.72
CA MET A 10 21.01 -14.73 32.45
C MET A 10 21.76 -14.02 33.57
N ASP A 11 22.65 -13.10 33.20
CA ASP A 11 23.41 -12.28 34.15
C ASP A 11 22.55 -11.12 34.69
N ILE A 12 22.68 -10.84 35.98
CA ILE A 12 22.00 -9.73 36.66
C ILE A 12 23.01 -8.58 36.84
N PRO A 13 22.72 -7.37 36.32
CA PRO A 13 23.64 -6.24 36.44
C PRO A 13 23.75 -5.73 37.88
N GLU A 14 24.88 -5.08 38.19
CA GLU A 14 25.14 -4.51 39.51
C GLU A 14 24.11 -3.41 39.85
N GLY A 15 23.67 -3.37 41.11
CA GLY A 15 22.66 -2.42 41.58
C GLY A 15 21.20 -2.86 41.43
N VAL A 16 20.94 -4.08 40.94
CA VAL A 16 19.60 -4.66 40.83
C VAL A 16 19.45 -5.87 41.75
N LYS A 17 18.39 -5.91 42.56
CA LYS A 17 18.07 -7.03 43.45
C LYS A 17 16.91 -7.83 42.86
N VAL A 18 17.12 -9.12 42.60
CA VAL A 18 16.09 -10.04 42.10
C VAL A 18 15.70 -11.01 43.21
N LYS A 19 14.40 -11.15 43.49
CA LYS A 19 13.85 -12.14 44.42
C LYS A 19 12.95 -13.08 43.65
N VAL A 20 13.15 -14.39 43.83
CA VAL A 20 12.32 -15.43 43.23
C VAL A 20 11.58 -16.16 44.35
N LYS A 21 10.24 -16.10 44.35
CA LYS A 21 9.39 -16.82 45.31
C LYS A 21 8.23 -17.48 44.58
N ALA A 22 8.12 -18.81 44.65
CA ALA A 22 7.00 -19.56 44.05
C ALA A 22 6.68 -19.17 42.59
N LYS A 23 7.72 -19.07 41.74
CA LYS A 23 7.65 -18.64 40.32
C LYS A 23 7.16 -17.20 40.10
N ILE A 24 7.10 -16.39 41.16
CA ILE A 24 6.94 -14.93 41.07
C ILE A 24 8.33 -14.31 41.18
N ILE A 25 8.66 -13.44 40.23
CA ILE A 25 9.93 -12.73 40.19
C ILE A 25 9.68 -11.27 40.53
N GLU A 26 10.34 -10.79 41.57
CA GLU A 26 10.37 -9.39 41.95
C GLU A 26 11.75 -8.82 41.63
N VAL A 27 11.77 -7.66 40.96
CA VAL A 27 13.00 -6.95 40.60
C VAL A 27 12.94 -5.56 41.23
N GLU A 28 13.93 -5.25 42.06
CA GLU A 28 14.10 -3.97 42.75
C GLU A 28 15.35 -3.27 42.17
N GLY A 29 15.19 -2.01 41.77
CA GLY A 29 16.28 -1.19 41.24
C GLY A 29 16.08 0.30 41.55
N PRO A 30 16.92 1.19 41.00
CA PRO A 30 16.94 2.61 41.36
C PRO A 30 15.64 3.35 41.02
N ARG A 31 14.90 2.93 39.98
CA ARG A 31 13.64 3.56 39.57
C ARG A 31 12.40 2.97 40.24
N GLY A 32 12.55 1.94 41.08
CA GLY A 32 11.44 1.32 41.82
C GLY A 32 11.44 -0.21 41.79
N LYS A 33 10.28 -0.79 42.07
CA LYS A 33 10.06 -2.23 42.18
C LYS A 33 9.03 -2.70 41.14
N LEU A 34 9.33 -3.78 40.44
CA LEU A 34 8.42 -4.46 39.52
C LEU A 34 8.27 -5.94 39.89
N THR A 35 7.09 -6.49 39.67
CA THR A 35 6.76 -7.88 40.00
C THR A 35 6.08 -8.57 38.84
N ARG A 36 6.46 -9.83 38.57
CA ARG A 36 5.86 -10.63 37.50
C ARG A 36 5.58 -12.06 37.93
N ASP A 37 4.40 -12.55 37.55
CA ASP A 37 3.95 -13.91 37.84
C ASP A 37 4.21 -14.85 36.63
N PHE A 38 4.98 -15.91 36.86
CA PHE A 38 5.27 -16.97 35.89
C PHE A 38 4.65 -18.33 36.28
N LYS A 39 3.70 -18.40 37.22
CA LYS A 39 3.05 -19.66 37.66
C LYS A 39 2.37 -20.43 36.53
N HIS A 40 1.92 -19.74 35.49
CA HIS A 40 1.30 -20.34 34.31
C HIS A 40 2.30 -21.09 33.42
N LEU A 41 3.61 -20.90 33.63
CA LEU A 41 4.66 -21.60 32.90
C LEU A 41 5.21 -22.75 33.74
N ASN A 42 5.35 -23.92 33.10
CA ASN A 42 6.04 -25.06 33.70
C ASN A 42 7.57 -24.90 33.57
N LEU A 43 8.11 -23.89 34.26
CA LEU A 43 9.53 -23.55 34.33
C LEU A 43 9.95 -23.44 35.79
N ASP A 44 11.20 -23.79 36.08
CA ASP A 44 11.81 -23.61 37.40
C ASP A 44 12.84 -22.49 37.34
N PHE A 45 12.82 -21.63 38.36
CA PHE A 45 13.65 -20.43 38.44
C PHE A 45 14.56 -20.55 39.66
N GLN A 46 15.86 -20.40 39.45
CA GLN A 46 16.88 -20.50 40.50
C GLN A 46 17.86 -19.35 40.40
N LEU A 47 18.24 -18.77 41.55
CA LEU A 47 19.33 -17.82 41.66
C LEU A 47 20.62 -18.57 41.96
N ILE A 48 21.64 -18.39 41.13
CA ILE A 48 22.94 -19.08 41.22
C ILE A 48 24.04 -18.04 41.42
N GLU A 49 25.22 -18.48 41.87
CA GLU A 49 26.38 -17.62 42.13
C GLU A 49 26.06 -16.48 43.12
N GLY A 50 25.37 -16.81 44.22
CA GLY A 50 25.01 -15.84 45.26
C GLY A 50 24.02 -14.76 44.81
N GLY A 51 23.27 -15.00 43.73
CA GLY A 51 22.27 -14.07 43.18
C GLY A 51 22.75 -13.23 42.00
N LYS A 52 23.94 -13.51 41.45
CA LYS A 52 24.47 -12.82 40.26
C LYS A 52 23.89 -13.34 38.94
N LYS A 53 23.43 -14.59 38.91
CA LYS A 53 22.83 -15.21 37.72
C LYS A 53 21.46 -15.79 38.01
N LEU A 54 20.53 -15.59 37.09
CA LEU A 54 19.23 -16.27 37.08
C LEU A 54 19.30 -17.45 36.13
N LYS A 55 19.08 -18.67 36.63
CA LYS A 55 18.91 -19.88 35.84
C LYS A 55 17.43 -20.22 35.70
N VAL A 56 17.03 -20.55 34.48
CA VAL A 56 15.67 -20.99 34.14
C VAL A 56 15.75 -22.38 33.52
N ASP A 57 15.04 -23.33 34.13
CA ASP A 57 15.05 -24.75 33.75
C ASP A 57 13.66 -25.20 33.28
N ALA A 58 13.63 -26.05 32.27
CA ALA A 58 12.44 -26.79 31.85
C ALA A 58 12.73 -28.30 31.86
N TRP A 59 11.96 -29.04 32.65
CA TRP A 59 12.01 -30.49 32.71
C TRP A 59 11.06 -31.13 31.69
N PHE A 60 11.51 -32.21 31.06
CA PHE A 60 10.73 -32.98 30.07
C PHE A 60 10.13 -32.08 28.96
N GLY A 61 10.90 -31.07 28.53
CA GLY A 61 10.45 -30.00 27.66
C GLY A 61 10.12 -30.47 26.24
N SER A 62 8.96 -30.04 25.74
CA SER A 62 8.65 -30.06 24.31
C SER A 62 9.32 -28.87 23.62
N ARG A 63 9.34 -28.85 22.27
CA ARG A 63 9.86 -27.69 21.51
C ARG A 63 9.20 -26.36 21.94
N LYS A 64 7.91 -26.38 22.29
CA LYS A 64 7.19 -25.20 22.79
C LYS A 64 7.64 -24.79 24.20
N THR A 65 7.86 -25.76 25.08
CA THR A 65 8.32 -25.51 26.46
C THR A 65 9.73 -24.93 26.48
N MET A 66 10.63 -25.43 25.62
CA MET A 66 11.98 -24.89 25.49
C MET A 66 11.99 -23.45 24.99
N ALA A 67 11.05 -23.07 24.11
CA ALA A 67 10.91 -21.68 23.67
C ALA A 67 10.45 -20.75 24.81
N ALA A 68 9.63 -21.25 25.74
CA ALA A 68 9.16 -20.47 26.89
C ALA A 68 10.28 -20.04 27.84
N ILE A 69 11.41 -20.79 27.90
CA ILE A 69 12.61 -20.38 28.65
C ILE A 69 13.11 -19.02 28.16
N ARG A 70 13.25 -18.86 26.84
CA ARG A 70 13.72 -17.62 26.21
C ARG A 70 12.74 -16.47 26.48
N THR A 71 11.45 -16.74 26.36
CA THR A 71 10.39 -15.75 26.66
C THR A 71 10.47 -15.29 28.11
N ALA A 72 10.61 -16.20 29.07
CA ALA A 72 10.72 -15.86 30.48
C ALA A 72 11.97 -15.00 30.76
N ILE A 73 13.13 -15.38 30.21
CA ILE A 73 14.37 -14.60 30.31
C ILE A 73 14.19 -13.19 29.73
N SER A 74 13.56 -13.05 28.55
CA SER A 74 13.28 -11.74 27.97
C SER A 74 12.37 -10.88 28.84
N HIS A 75 11.34 -11.46 29.46
CA HIS A 75 10.50 -10.72 30.40
C HIS A 75 11.29 -10.24 31.61
N VAL A 76 12.16 -11.07 32.21
CA VAL A 76 12.98 -10.64 33.35
C VAL A 76 14.00 -9.58 32.94
N SER A 77 14.64 -9.73 31.79
CA SER A 77 15.54 -8.72 31.22
C SER A 77 14.84 -7.37 31.02
N ASN A 78 13.59 -7.40 30.57
CA ASN A 78 12.77 -6.18 30.45
C ASN A 78 12.43 -5.56 31.81
N LEU A 79 12.13 -6.37 32.85
CA LEU A 79 11.92 -5.84 34.20
C LEU A 79 13.19 -5.15 34.73
N ILE A 80 14.37 -5.76 34.53
CA ILE A 80 15.67 -5.21 34.90
C ILE A 80 15.93 -3.88 34.17
N THR A 81 15.70 -3.84 32.86
CA THR A 81 15.85 -2.63 32.03
C THR A 81 14.88 -1.53 32.48
N GLY A 82 13.66 -1.93 32.84
CA GLY A 82 12.61 -1.04 33.33
C GLY A 82 12.96 -0.35 34.65
N VAL A 83 13.53 -1.07 35.63
CA VAL A 83 13.94 -0.49 36.92
C VAL A 83 15.27 0.27 36.86
N THR A 84 16.08 0.04 35.84
CA THR A 84 17.38 0.73 35.65
C THR A 84 17.26 1.97 34.77
N LYS A 85 16.72 1.80 33.56
CA LYS A 85 16.61 2.85 32.52
C LYS A 85 15.20 3.37 32.34
N GLY A 86 14.17 2.53 32.54
CA GLY A 86 12.77 2.85 32.21
C GLY A 86 12.49 2.81 30.71
N TYR A 87 11.22 2.96 30.33
CA TYR A 87 10.75 2.88 28.94
C TYR A 87 10.03 4.15 28.53
N ARG A 88 10.30 4.59 27.29
CA ARG A 88 9.69 5.76 26.67
C ARG A 88 9.13 5.41 25.29
N TYR A 89 7.85 5.66 25.09
CA TYR A 89 7.21 5.57 23.77
C TYR A 89 6.87 6.97 23.28
N LYS A 90 7.27 7.27 22.05
CA LYS A 90 6.90 8.51 21.38
C LYS A 90 5.81 8.22 20.37
N LEU A 91 4.72 8.99 20.45
CA LEU A 91 3.60 8.96 19.52
C LEU A 91 3.55 10.30 18.81
N ARG A 92 3.44 10.29 17.48
CA ARG A 92 3.27 11.53 16.71
C ARG A 92 1.94 11.55 15.99
N PHE A 93 1.24 12.67 16.07
CA PHE A 93 0.05 12.91 15.27
C PHE A 93 0.43 13.36 13.87
N VAL A 94 -0.12 12.71 12.85
CA VAL A 94 0.06 13.12 11.45
C VAL A 94 -1.29 13.47 10.83
N TYR A 95 -1.40 14.70 10.32
CA TYR A 95 -2.59 15.21 9.66
C TYR A 95 -2.23 16.21 8.55
N ALA A 96 -3.10 16.33 7.53
CA ALA A 96 -2.89 17.22 6.38
C ALA A 96 -3.85 18.42 6.34
N HIS A 97 -5.16 18.19 6.55
CA HIS A 97 -6.19 19.23 6.40
C HIS A 97 -6.85 19.67 7.70
N PHE A 98 -7.15 18.74 8.61
CA PHE A 98 -7.79 19.05 9.89
C PHE A 98 -6.83 18.72 11.05
N PRO A 99 -6.45 19.70 11.89
CA PRO A 99 -5.58 19.46 13.02
C PRO A 99 -6.26 18.58 14.07
N ILE A 100 -5.54 17.56 14.53
CA ILE A 100 -5.98 16.68 15.61
C ILE A 100 -5.66 17.38 16.93
N ASN A 101 -6.66 17.56 17.78
CA ASN A 101 -6.48 18.19 19.09
C ASN A 101 -6.38 17.11 20.17
N ALA A 102 -5.26 17.09 20.89
CA ALA A 102 -5.03 16.17 21.99
C ALA A 102 -4.86 16.95 23.30
N SER A 103 -5.78 16.76 24.24
CA SER A 103 -5.72 17.35 25.57
C SER A 103 -5.42 16.28 26.61
N ILE A 104 -4.40 16.51 27.41
CA ILE A 104 -4.04 15.64 28.54
C ILE A 104 -4.87 16.08 29.74
N THR A 105 -5.55 15.14 30.39
CA THR A 105 -6.49 15.40 31.49
C THR A 105 -6.16 14.48 32.67
N ASN A 106 -6.61 14.81 33.88
CA ASN A 106 -6.34 14.05 35.12
C ASN A 106 -4.86 13.88 35.45
N GLY A 107 -4.08 14.98 35.42
CA GLY A 107 -2.68 14.98 35.87
C GLY A 107 -1.80 13.93 35.17
N SER A 108 -1.79 13.94 33.83
CA SER A 108 -1.01 13.03 32.97
C SER A 108 -1.46 11.57 32.90
N LYS A 109 -2.65 11.22 33.41
CA LYS A 109 -3.17 9.84 33.41
C LYS A 109 -4.24 9.55 32.36
N SER A 110 -4.77 10.56 31.69
CA SER A 110 -5.77 10.36 30.63
C SER A 110 -5.56 11.33 29.47
N ILE A 111 -5.97 10.92 28.27
CA ILE A 111 -5.90 11.74 27.07
C ILE A 111 -7.25 11.76 26.35
N GLU A 112 -7.67 12.97 25.96
CA GLU A 112 -8.82 13.20 25.11
C GLU A 112 -8.35 13.62 23.72
N ILE A 113 -8.72 12.84 22.72
CA ILE A 113 -8.45 13.13 21.31
C ILE A 113 -9.74 13.66 20.68
N ARG A 114 -9.67 14.88 20.15
CA ARG A 114 -10.76 15.62 19.52
C ARG A 114 -10.42 15.91 18.05
N ASN A 115 -11.45 16.12 17.24
CA ASN A 115 -11.32 16.45 15.82
C ASN A 115 -10.58 15.39 14.98
N PHE A 116 -10.57 14.14 15.44
CA PHE A 116 -9.98 13.04 14.69
C PHE A 116 -10.82 12.77 13.43
N LEU A 117 -10.24 12.99 12.24
CA LEU A 117 -10.92 12.96 10.94
C LEU A 117 -12.12 13.92 10.81
N GLY A 118 -12.14 15.02 11.55
CA GLY A 118 -13.27 15.97 11.52
C GLY A 118 -14.53 15.48 12.25
N GLU A 119 -14.46 14.37 12.98
CA GLU A 119 -15.57 13.89 13.79
C GLU A 119 -15.76 14.77 15.04
N LYS A 120 -17.02 15.08 15.38
CA LYS A 120 -17.37 15.81 16.63
C LYS A 120 -17.25 14.95 17.90
N ARG A 121 -16.97 13.65 17.76
CA ARG A 121 -16.90 12.71 18.89
C ARG A 121 -15.54 12.81 19.60
N VAL A 122 -15.56 13.01 20.90
CA VAL A 122 -14.36 12.98 21.75
C VAL A 122 -13.99 11.52 22.05
N ARG A 123 -12.72 11.15 21.82
CA ARG A 123 -12.19 9.83 22.14
C ARG A 123 -11.32 9.95 23.38
N LYS A 124 -11.78 9.40 24.51
CA LYS A 124 -11.04 9.37 25.77
C LYS A 124 -10.30 8.04 25.94
N VAL A 125 -9.04 8.11 26.38
CA VAL A 125 -8.20 6.96 26.69
C VAL A 125 -7.54 7.18 28.05
N ASP A 126 -7.80 6.27 28.98
CA ASP A 126 -7.16 6.27 30.30
C ASP A 126 -5.91 5.39 30.26
N MET A 127 -4.81 5.86 30.86
CA MET A 127 -3.55 5.13 30.91
C MET A 127 -3.57 4.05 31.99
N LEU A 128 -2.73 3.04 31.79
CA LEU A 128 -2.50 2.01 32.79
C LEU A 128 -1.64 2.54 33.95
N GLN A 129 -1.71 1.84 35.09
CA GLN A 129 -1.04 2.26 36.32
C GLN A 129 0.48 2.38 36.12
N GLY A 130 1.07 3.48 36.61
CA GLY A 130 2.51 3.72 36.51
C GLY A 130 3.00 4.26 35.16
N VAL A 131 2.08 4.59 34.25
CA VAL A 131 2.40 5.27 32.97
C VAL A 131 1.93 6.71 33.02
N SER A 132 2.81 7.64 32.64
CA SER A 132 2.50 9.06 32.51
C SER A 132 2.54 9.50 31.04
N ILE A 133 1.66 10.43 30.66
CA ILE A 133 1.69 11.08 29.34
C ILE A 133 2.11 12.53 29.50
N THR A 134 3.07 12.94 28.68
CA THR A 134 3.48 14.34 28.53
C THR A 134 3.47 14.72 27.05
N ARG A 135 3.33 16.02 26.77
CA ARG A 135 3.51 16.55 25.42
C ARG A 135 4.97 17.00 25.30
N SER A 136 5.62 16.62 24.20
CA SER A 136 7.01 17.01 23.95
C SER A 136 7.09 18.53 23.73
N GLU A 137 7.98 19.22 24.43
CA GLU A 137 8.23 20.65 24.23
C GLU A 137 9.06 20.89 22.95
N LYS A 138 9.92 19.94 22.59
CA LYS A 138 10.87 20.06 21.49
C LYS A 138 10.24 19.77 20.12
N VAL A 139 9.23 18.91 20.08
CA VAL A 139 8.62 18.44 18.83
C VAL A 139 7.12 18.67 18.88
N LYS A 140 6.63 19.50 17.94
CA LYS A 140 5.19 19.76 17.80
C LYS A 140 4.44 18.47 17.48
N ASP A 141 3.30 18.29 18.15
CA ASP A 141 2.36 17.17 17.96
C ASP A 141 2.93 15.78 18.29
N GLU A 142 3.93 15.75 19.17
CA GLU A 142 4.48 14.54 19.78
C GLU A 142 3.97 14.37 21.22
N LEU A 143 3.48 13.17 21.52
CA LEU A 143 3.18 12.68 22.86
C LEU A 143 4.26 11.71 23.29
N VAL A 144 4.64 11.81 24.56
CA VAL A 144 5.62 10.93 25.19
C VAL A 144 4.92 10.17 26.30
N LEU A 145 4.99 8.84 26.24
CA LEU A 145 4.53 7.94 27.29
C LEU A 145 5.76 7.41 28.03
N ASP A 146 5.84 7.71 29.33
CA ASP A 146 6.92 7.26 30.21
C ASP A 146 6.39 6.26 31.23
N GLY A 147 7.16 5.22 31.51
CA GLY A 147 6.86 4.25 32.58
C GLY A 147 7.99 3.26 32.80
N ASN A 148 7.91 2.50 33.89
CA ASN A 148 8.94 1.52 34.23
C ASN A 148 8.64 0.12 33.65
N ASP A 149 7.38 -0.19 33.31
CA ASP A 149 6.98 -1.49 32.73
C ASP A 149 6.65 -1.34 31.24
N ILE A 150 7.43 -2.02 30.38
CA ILE A 150 7.27 -2.00 28.92
C ILE A 150 5.89 -2.48 28.48
N GLU A 151 5.27 -3.43 29.17
CA GLU A 151 3.98 -3.97 28.78
C GLU A 151 2.86 -2.96 29.05
N LEU A 152 2.94 -2.26 30.18
CA LEU A 152 1.97 -1.22 30.53
C LEU A 152 2.13 0.00 29.63
N VAL A 153 3.37 0.43 29.34
CA VAL A 153 3.64 1.56 28.44
C VAL A 153 3.20 1.23 27.01
N SER A 154 3.61 0.09 26.46
CA SER A 154 3.26 -0.34 25.10
C SER A 154 1.76 -0.59 24.94
N ARG A 155 1.09 -1.18 25.94
CA ARG A 155 -0.37 -1.37 25.92
C ARG A 155 -1.12 -0.05 26.01
N SER A 156 -0.63 0.90 26.79
CA SER A 156 -1.21 2.25 26.85
C SER A 156 -1.10 2.97 25.51
N ALA A 157 0.06 2.88 24.84
CA ALA A 157 0.25 3.39 23.48
C ALA A 157 -0.66 2.67 22.46
N ALA A 158 -0.82 1.35 22.58
CA ALA A 158 -1.70 0.57 21.72
C ALA A 158 -3.17 0.93 21.92
N LEU A 159 -3.62 1.21 23.15
CA LEU A 159 -4.99 1.65 23.43
C LEU A 159 -5.32 2.97 22.74
N ILE A 160 -4.36 3.92 22.71
CA ILE A 160 -4.50 5.17 21.96
C ILE A 160 -4.71 4.88 20.47
N ASN A 161 -3.86 4.05 19.88
CA ASN A 161 -3.97 3.69 18.47
C ASN A 161 -5.28 2.94 18.15
N GLN A 162 -5.65 1.95 18.96
CA GLN A 162 -6.89 1.17 18.79
C GLN A 162 -8.14 2.04 18.90
N LYS A 163 -8.16 3.00 19.83
CA LYS A 163 -9.26 3.96 19.96
C LYS A 163 -9.32 4.91 18.78
N CYS A 164 -8.18 5.23 18.16
CA CYS A 164 -8.09 5.99 16.92
C CYS A 164 -8.32 5.14 15.64
N HIS A 165 -8.45 3.81 15.76
CA HIS A 165 -8.67 2.96 14.60
C HIS A 165 -10.05 3.20 13.98
N VAL A 166 -10.09 3.41 12.67
CA VAL A 166 -11.32 3.72 11.93
C VAL A 166 -11.84 2.44 11.29
N LYS A 167 -12.95 1.93 11.79
CA LYS A 167 -13.62 0.75 11.22
C LYS A 167 -14.52 1.19 10.05
N ASN A 168 -14.67 0.33 9.04
CA ASN A 168 -15.60 0.48 7.90
C ASN A 168 -15.38 1.67 6.96
N LYS A 169 -14.30 2.47 7.13
CA LYS A 169 -13.82 3.39 6.10
C LYS A 169 -12.66 2.75 5.38
N ASP A 170 -12.97 2.14 4.24
CA ASP A 170 -11.93 1.75 3.30
C ASP A 170 -11.46 3.01 2.55
N ILE A 171 -10.21 3.38 2.79
CA ILE A 171 -9.54 4.51 2.16
C ILE A 171 -9.28 4.29 0.66
N ARG A 172 -9.61 3.10 0.10
CA ARG A 172 -9.27 2.68 -1.27
C ARG A 172 -10.46 2.43 -2.20
N LYS A 173 -11.71 2.72 -1.77
CA LYS A 173 -12.94 2.57 -2.58
C LYS A 173 -12.95 3.27 -3.96
N PHE A 174 -11.94 4.09 -4.26
CA PHE A 174 -11.88 4.91 -5.47
C PHE A 174 -11.27 4.22 -6.70
N LEU A 175 -10.53 3.10 -6.57
CA LEU A 175 -9.90 2.43 -7.72
C LEU A 175 -10.58 1.11 -8.12
N ASP A 176 -11.14 0.35 -7.18
CA ASP A 176 -11.63 -1.02 -7.43
C ASP A 176 -12.90 -1.07 -8.31
N GLY A 177 -13.63 0.04 -8.42
CA GLY A 177 -14.78 0.17 -9.30
C GLY A 177 -14.42 0.21 -10.79
N LEU A 178 -13.14 0.42 -11.15
CA LEU A 178 -12.70 0.59 -12.54
C LEU A 178 -13.04 -0.61 -13.42
N ALA A 179 -12.45 -1.77 -13.15
CA ALA A 179 -12.59 -2.94 -14.02
C ALA A 179 -14.04 -3.44 -14.03
N LEU A 180 -14.74 -3.34 -12.90
CA LEU A 180 -16.12 -3.78 -12.73
C LEU A 180 -17.11 -2.88 -13.49
N LEU A 181 -17.08 -1.57 -13.27
CA LEU A 181 -18.00 -0.62 -13.90
C LEU A 181 -17.71 -0.50 -15.41
N SER A 182 -16.44 -0.46 -15.81
CA SER A 182 -16.10 -0.48 -17.23
C SER A 182 -16.61 -1.76 -17.91
N LYS A 183 -16.43 -2.94 -17.30
CA LYS A 183 -16.97 -4.19 -17.85
C LYS A 183 -18.50 -4.19 -17.88
N ALA A 184 -19.16 -3.64 -16.86
CA ALA A 184 -20.61 -3.47 -16.83
C ALA A 184 -21.11 -2.64 -18.01
N ALA A 185 -20.50 -1.48 -18.26
CA ALA A 185 -20.87 -0.60 -19.37
C ALA A 185 -20.66 -1.28 -20.74
N LEU A 186 -19.53 -1.96 -20.93
CA LEU A 186 -19.22 -2.69 -22.17
C LEU A 186 -20.17 -3.86 -22.40
N SER A 187 -20.57 -4.58 -21.35
CA SER A 187 -21.50 -5.71 -21.44
C SER A 187 -22.91 -5.29 -21.85
N LYS A 188 -23.33 -4.07 -21.49
CA LYS A 188 -24.59 -3.46 -21.92
C LYS A 188 -24.56 -2.92 -23.36
N GLY A 189 -23.51 -3.19 -24.12
CA GLY A 189 -23.42 -2.85 -25.54
C GLY A 189 -22.73 -1.51 -25.85
N LEU A 190 -22.20 -0.78 -24.86
CA LEU A 190 -21.42 0.43 -25.15
C LEU A 190 -20.14 0.07 -25.91
N SER A 191 -19.84 0.81 -26.97
CA SER A 191 -18.58 0.65 -27.70
C SER A 191 -17.40 1.08 -26.83
N HIS A 192 -16.34 0.27 -26.81
CA HIS A 192 -15.15 0.54 -26.00
C HIS A 192 -14.45 1.85 -26.40
N LEU A 193 -14.38 2.15 -27.69
CA LEU A 193 -13.78 3.39 -28.19
C LEU A 193 -14.59 4.61 -27.72
N VAL A 194 -15.91 4.54 -27.82
CA VAL A 194 -16.83 5.60 -27.35
C VAL A 194 -16.74 5.78 -25.84
N PHE A 195 -16.62 4.67 -25.09
CA PHE A 195 -16.40 4.70 -23.64
C PHE A 195 -15.11 5.45 -23.27
N VAL A 196 -14.00 5.17 -23.97
CA VAL A 196 -12.72 5.86 -23.74
C VAL A 196 -12.82 7.34 -24.08
N THR A 197 -13.44 7.70 -25.22
CA THR A 197 -13.68 9.09 -25.60
C THR A 197 -14.43 9.85 -24.50
N TYR A 198 -15.60 9.37 -24.08
CA TYR A 198 -16.37 10.06 -23.06
C TYR A 198 -15.68 10.10 -21.70
N ARG A 199 -14.99 9.04 -21.31
CA ARG A 199 -14.23 8.99 -20.07
C ARG A 199 -13.16 10.08 -20.04
N GLN A 200 -12.40 10.26 -21.11
CA GLN A 200 -11.35 11.27 -21.20
C GLN A 200 -11.93 12.69 -21.29
N ALA A 201 -13.06 12.87 -21.98
CA ALA A 201 -13.78 14.14 -22.01
C ALA A 201 -14.25 14.56 -20.61
N ILE A 202 -14.88 13.65 -19.85
CA ILE A 202 -15.33 13.93 -18.49
C ILE A 202 -14.15 14.22 -17.57
N ALA A 203 -13.04 13.50 -17.72
CA ALA A 203 -11.83 13.78 -16.97
C ALA A 203 -11.32 15.20 -17.21
N ALA A 204 -11.27 15.63 -18.48
CA ALA A 204 -10.87 16.98 -18.85
C ALA A 204 -11.82 18.05 -18.29
N ILE A 205 -13.14 17.85 -18.40
CA ILE A 205 -14.16 18.78 -17.88
C ILE A 205 -14.03 18.90 -16.35
N ALA A 206 -13.86 17.78 -15.66
CA ALA A 206 -13.74 17.75 -14.20
C ALA A 206 -12.44 18.41 -13.70
N SER A 207 -11.31 18.24 -14.41
CA SER A 207 -10.02 18.79 -13.99
C SER A 207 -9.77 20.23 -14.46
N ALA A 208 -10.40 20.67 -15.55
CA ALA A 208 -10.25 22.01 -16.13
C ALA A 208 -10.44 23.19 -15.14
N PRO A 209 -11.51 23.26 -14.32
CA PRO A 209 -11.70 24.39 -13.40
C PRO A 209 -10.58 24.46 -12.35
N PHE A 210 -10.13 23.30 -11.85
CA PHE A 210 -9.03 23.24 -10.89
C PHE A 210 -7.69 23.57 -11.55
N ALA A 211 -7.45 23.11 -12.77
CA ALA A 211 -6.26 23.44 -13.56
C ALA A 211 -6.14 24.95 -13.80
N TYR A 212 -7.27 25.60 -14.11
CA TYR A 212 -7.33 27.05 -14.26
C TYR A 212 -7.12 27.77 -12.92
N ALA A 213 -7.85 27.39 -11.87
CA ALA A 213 -7.79 28.09 -10.58
C ALA A 213 -6.43 27.95 -9.87
N MET A 214 -5.84 26.76 -9.86
CA MET A 214 -4.64 26.45 -9.06
C MET A 214 -3.33 26.74 -9.80
N GLU A 215 -3.28 26.56 -11.12
CA GLU A 215 -2.03 26.61 -11.89
C GLU A 215 -1.97 27.74 -12.94
N ARG A 216 -2.92 28.69 -12.92
CA ARG A 216 -2.93 29.82 -13.88
C ARG A 216 -1.63 30.62 -13.93
N LYS A 217 -0.98 30.86 -12.77
CA LYS A 217 0.24 31.66 -12.66
C LYS A 217 1.53 30.86 -12.86
N LYS A 218 1.45 29.52 -12.88
CA LYS A 218 2.62 28.62 -12.85
C LYS A 218 2.93 28.02 -14.23
N ALA A 219 2.02 28.11 -15.18
CA ALA A 219 2.19 27.46 -16.48
C ALA A 219 3.05 28.29 -17.44
N PRO A 220 4.12 27.71 -18.01
CA PRO A 220 4.86 28.34 -19.09
C PRO A 220 4.03 28.37 -20.39
N SER A 221 4.41 29.24 -21.32
CA SER A 221 3.80 29.30 -22.65
C SER A 221 4.05 27.99 -23.43
N LEU A 222 3.01 27.51 -24.12
CA LEU A 222 3.06 26.30 -24.92
C LEU A 222 3.71 26.61 -26.28
N SER A 223 4.99 26.25 -26.44
CA SER A 223 5.64 26.19 -27.75
C SER A 223 5.03 25.08 -28.60
N LEU A 224 4.96 25.26 -29.93
CA LEU A 224 4.47 24.26 -30.88
C LEU A 224 5.21 22.92 -30.71
N GLY A 225 6.54 22.95 -30.50
CA GLY A 225 7.34 21.74 -30.29
C GLY A 225 6.94 20.98 -29.03
N LEU A 226 6.67 21.69 -27.94
CA LEU A 226 6.21 21.08 -26.69
C LEU A 226 4.79 20.54 -26.82
N PHE A 227 3.91 21.26 -27.52
CA PHE A 227 2.57 20.78 -27.83
C PHE A 227 2.60 19.48 -28.64
N CYS A 228 3.45 19.39 -29.67
CA CYS A 228 3.63 18.16 -30.46
C CYS A 228 4.12 16.98 -29.59
N LYS A 229 5.08 17.22 -28.68
CA LYS A 229 5.53 16.19 -27.72
C LYS A 229 4.36 15.70 -26.84
N ILE A 230 3.57 16.62 -26.29
CA ILE A 230 2.41 16.28 -25.44
C ILE A 230 1.33 15.54 -26.24
N PHE A 231 1.11 15.93 -27.50
CA PHE A 231 0.17 15.28 -28.40
C PHE A 231 0.55 13.83 -28.68
N LEU A 232 1.81 13.58 -29.07
CA LEU A 232 2.32 12.23 -29.32
C LEU A 232 2.33 11.39 -28.03
N LEU A 233 2.69 12.00 -26.90
CA LEU A 233 2.66 11.33 -25.60
C LEU A 233 1.25 10.93 -25.20
N SER A 234 0.24 11.78 -25.47
CA SER A 234 -1.16 11.43 -25.25
C SER A 234 -1.64 10.33 -26.20
N LEU A 235 -1.21 10.35 -27.46
CA LEU A 235 -1.58 9.35 -28.47
C LEU A 235 -1.07 7.96 -28.12
N PHE A 236 0.24 7.81 -27.95
CA PHE A 236 0.86 6.51 -27.68
C PHE A 236 0.67 6.08 -26.22
N GLY A 237 0.52 7.05 -25.32
CA GLY A 237 0.51 6.78 -23.89
C GLY A 237 -0.87 6.62 -23.27
N LEU A 238 -1.82 7.51 -23.56
CA LEU A 238 -3.17 7.50 -22.98
C LEU A 238 -4.19 6.88 -23.92
N THR A 239 -4.23 7.30 -25.18
CA THR A 239 -5.22 6.85 -26.16
C THR A 239 -5.00 5.39 -26.53
N LEU A 240 -3.83 5.07 -27.09
CA LEU A 240 -3.51 3.71 -27.55
C LEU A 240 -3.58 2.68 -26.41
N SER A 241 -3.05 3.02 -25.24
CA SER A 241 -3.06 2.11 -24.09
C SER A 241 -4.48 1.82 -23.60
N MET A 242 -5.34 2.84 -23.47
CA MET A 242 -6.70 2.68 -22.98
C MET A 242 -7.55 1.92 -24.00
N ASP A 243 -7.46 2.26 -25.28
CA ASP A 243 -8.22 1.57 -26.34
C ASP A 243 -7.84 0.08 -26.40
N LEU A 244 -6.54 -0.24 -26.36
CA LEU A 244 -6.07 -1.62 -26.30
C LEU A 244 -6.51 -2.35 -25.02
N TYR A 245 -6.51 -1.67 -23.87
CA TYR A 245 -6.96 -2.23 -22.59
C TYR A 245 -8.45 -2.61 -22.63
N TYR A 246 -9.32 -1.71 -23.09
CA TYR A 246 -10.76 -2.01 -23.13
C TYR A 246 -11.13 -2.97 -24.26
N MET A 247 -10.37 -2.98 -25.35
CA MET A 247 -10.45 -4.05 -26.35
C MET A 247 -10.07 -5.40 -25.73
N ALA A 248 -8.98 -5.47 -24.97
CA ALA A 248 -8.55 -6.68 -24.27
C ALA A 248 -9.59 -7.17 -23.24
N LEU A 249 -10.27 -6.24 -22.56
CA LEU A 249 -11.32 -6.51 -21.57
C LEU A 249 -12.58 -7.15 -22.18
N ARG A 250 -12.80 -7.03 -23.50
CA ARG A 250 -13.86 -7.77 -24.21
C ARG A 250 -13.52 -9.26 -24.38
N TYR A 251 -12.23 -9.58 -24.55
CA TYR A 251 -11.75 -10.94 -24.75
C TYR A 251 -11.31 -11.62 -23.43
N SER A 252 -11.25 -10.87 -22.33
CA SER A 252 -10.72 -11.34 -21.04
C SER A 252 -11.69 -11.09 -19.89
N SER A 253 -11.49 -11.75 -18.74
CA SER A 253 -12.27 -11.47 -17.54
C SER A 253 -11.80 -10.19 -16.83
N ALA A 254 -12.69 -9.55 -16.05
CA ALA A 254 -12.29 -8.38 -15.24
C ALA A 254 -11.29 -8.80 -14.15
N THR A 255 -11.44 -10.00 -13.62
CA THR A 255 -10.48 -10.63 -12.71
C THR A 255 -9.10 -10.77 -13.36
N PHE A 256 -9.04 -11.20 -14.62
CA PHE A 256 -7.78 -11.29 -15.35
C PHE A 256 -7.14 -9.93 -15.58
N ALA A 257 -7.90 -8.97 -16.10
CA ALA A 257 -7.41 -7.63 -16.36
C ALA A 257 -6.88 -6.94 -15.10
N SER A 258 -7.62 -7.05 -13.99
CA SER A 258 -7.21 -6.47 -12.71
C SER A 258 -5.91 -7.09 -12.19
N ALA A 259 -5.77 -8.42 -12.21
CA ALA A 259 -4.53 -9.08 -11.80
C ALA A 259 -3.36 -8.74 -12.74
N ALA A 260 -3.61 -8.66 -14.04
CA ALA A 260 -2.61 -8.32 -15.04
C ALA A 260 -2.11 -6.87 -14.87
N MET A 261 -2.94 -5.91 -14.44
CA MET A 261 -2.49 -4.54 -14.13
C MET A 261 -1.38 -4.49 -13.06
N ASN A 262 -1.26 -5.50 -12.20
CA ASN A 262 -0.16 -5.59 -11.24
C ASN A 262 1.19 -5.92 -11.88
N THR A 263 1.25 -6.30 -13.16
CA THR A 263 2.53 -6.46 -13.85
C THR A 263 3.08 -5.14 -14.38
N VAL A 264 2.29 -4.06 -14.38
CA VAL A 264 2.70 -2.73 -14.89
C VAL A 264 3.97 -2.19 -14.22
N PRO A 265 4.20 -2.28 -12.89
CA PRO A 265 5.46 -1.82 -12.30
C PRO A 265 6.68 -2.55 -12.85
N ILE A 266 6.52 -3.84 -13.15
CA ILE A 266 7.60 -4.71 -13.61
C ILE A 266 7.87 -4.47 -15.08
N ILE A 267 6.81 -4.29 -15.89
CA ILE A 267 6.95 -3.86 -17.28
C ILE A 267 7.63 -2.49 -17.33
N THR A 268 7.24 -1.54 -16.47
CA THR A 268 7.89 -0.23 -16.37
C THR A 268 9.36 -0.34 -15.98
N PHE A 269 9.70 -1.23 -15.05
CA PHE A 269 11.10 -1.51 -14.69
C PHE A 269 11.89 -2.12 -15.86
N LEU A 270 11.32 -3.07 -16.60
CA LEU A 270 11.98 -3.66 -17.76
C LEU A 270 12.19 -2.62 -18.87
N VAL A 271 11.18 -1.80 -19.13
CA VAL A 271 11.24 -0.72 -20.11
C VAL A 271 12.24 0.37 -19.67
N SER A 272 12.34 0.69 -18.37
CA SER A 272 13.30 1.67 -17.87
C SER A 272 14.76 1.23 -18.04
N ILE A 273 15.05 -0.08 -17.95
CA ILE A 273 16.37 -0.65 -18.27
C ILE A 273 16.68 -0.48 -19.76
N ILE A 274 15.71 -0.76 -20.64
CA ILE A 274 15.87 -0.61 -22.11
C ILE A 274 16.18 0.84 -22.46
N PHE A 275 15.51 1.80 -21.84
CA PHE A 275 15.79 3.23 -22.00
C PHE A 275 17.05 3.72 -21.25
N ARG A 276 17.79 2.83 -20.57
CA ARG A 276 18.97 3.12 -19.74
C ARG A 276 18.72 4.20 -18.68
N ILE A 277 17.50 4.25 -18.15
CA ILE A 277 17.10 5.16 -17.06
C ILE A 277 17.39 4.53 -15.70
N GLU A 278 17.26 3.21 -15.60
CA GLU A 278 17.59 2.45 -14.38
C GLU A 278 18.73 1.48 -14.70
N THR A 279 19.77 1.50 -13.87
CA THR A 279 20.89 0.55 -13.94
C THR A 279 20.67 -0.57 -12.92
N ILE A 280 20.97 -1.80 -13.32
CA ILE A 280 20.93 -2.95 -12.41
C ILE A 280 22.36 -3.41 -12.21
N ASP A 281 22.82 -3.39 -10.96
CA ASP A 281 23.99 -4.15 -10.58
C ASP A 281 23.58 -5.55 -10.11
N MET A 282 23.97 -6.57 -10.89
CA MET A 282 23.71 -7.99 -10.60
C MET A 282 24.56 -8.53 -9.44
N ARG A 283 25.61 -7.80 -9.05
CA ARG A 283 26.49 -8.15 -7.93
C ARG A 283 25.83 -7.82 -6.59
N GLU A 284 24.95 -6.82 -6.57
CA GLU A 284 24.23 -6.44 -5.37
C GLU A 284 22.98 -7.31 -5.15
N VAL A 285 22.73 -7.66 -3.88
CA VAL A 285 21.55 -8.44 -3.46
C VAL A 285 20.24 -7.76 -3.89
N HIS A 286 20.22 -6.43 -3.96
CA HIS A 286 19.04 -5.65 -4.39
C HIS A 286 18.74 -5.85 -5.87
N GLY A 287 19.77 -5.85 -6.74
CA GLY A 287 19.59 -6.10 -8.17
C GLY A 287 19.09 -7.52 -8.46
N GLN A 288 19.63 -8.51 -7.74
CA GLN A 288 19.18 -9.91 -7.82
C GLN A 288 17.71 -10.07 -7.39
N LEU A 289 17.30 -9.43 -6.29
CA LEU A 289 15.92 -9.46 -5.81
C LEU A 289 14.93 -8.80 -6.78
N LYS A 290 15.34 -7.72 -7.47
CA LYS A 290 14.50 -7.07 -8.49
C LYS A 290 14.22 -8.00 -9.67
N ILE A 291 15.24 -8.68 -10.19
CA ILE A 291 15.07 -9.62 -11.31
C ILE A 291 14.30 -10.86 -10.88
N PHE A 292 14.61 -11.40 -9.70
CA PHE A 292 13.87 -12.54 -9.14
C PHE A 292 12.39 -12.22 -8.89
N GLY A 293 12.08 -11.05 -8.34
CA GLY A 293 10.69 -10.59 -8.18
C GLY A 293 9.99 -10.36 -9.53
N ALA A 294 10.72 -9.84 -10.52
CA ALA A 294 10.21 -9.65 -11.88
C ALA A 294 9.85 -10.98 -12.56
N THR A 295 10.72 -11.99 -12.49
CA THR A 295 10.49 -13.30 -13.10
C THR A 295 9.33 -14.04 -12.44
N ILE A 296 9.22 -13.97 -11.10
CA ILE A 296 8.07 -14.55 -10.37
C ILE A 296 6.75 -13.93 -10.82
N CYS A 297 6.69 -12.61 -10.96
CA CYS A 297 5.44 -11.95 -11.33
C CYS A 297 5.03 -12.22 -12.78
N VAL A 298 5.99 -12.20 -13.72
CA VAL A 298 5.73 -12.59 -15.12
C VAL A 298 5.27 -14.05 -15.17
N GLY A 299 5.92 -14.94 -14.42
CA GLY A 299 5.50 -16.34 -14.28
C GLY A 299 4.09 -16.48 -13.70
N GLY A 300 3.74 -15.67 -12.70
CA GLY A 300 2.39 -15.64 -12.12
C GLY A 300 1.31 -15.17 -13.10
N ALA A 301 1.61 -14.15 -13.91
CA ALA A 301 0.72 -13.67 -14.96
C ALA A 301 0.52 -14.70 -16.09
N MET A 302 1.61 -15.37 -16.50
CA MET A 302 1.54 -16.48 -17.46
C MET A 302 0.74 -17.66 -16.90
N LEU A 303 0.96 -18.04 -15.64
CA LEU A 303 0.21 -19.10 -14.98
C LEU A 303 -1.28 -18.79 -14.95
N MET A 304 -1.64 -17.56 -14.58
CA MET A 304 -3.03 -17.12 -14.53
C MET A 304 -3.72 -17.09 -15.92
N SER A 305 -2.95 -16.85 -16.99
CA SER A 305 -3.47 -16.84 -18.37
C SER A 305 -3.53 -18.24 -19.01
N LEU A 306 -2.54 -19.10 -18.73
CA LEU A 306 -2.35 -20.37 -19.41
C LEU A 306 -2.94 -21.56 -18.65
N TYR A 307 -3.12 -21.42 -17.33
CA TYR A 307 -3.62 -22.48 -16.47
C TYR A 307 -4.92 -22.05 -15.79
N ARG A 308 -6.04 -22.70 -16.16
CA ARG A 308 -7.31 -22.58 -15.43
C ARG A 308 -7.32 -23.44 -14.17
N GLY A 309 -7.03 -24.73 -14.28
CA GLY A 309 -7.23 -25.67 -13.16
C GLY A 309 -8.72 -25.82 -12.77
N PRO A 310 -9.06 -26.56 -11.70
CA PRO A 310 -10.43 -26.78 -11.28
C PRO A 310 -11.15 -25.50 -10.80
N PRO A 311 -12.48 -25.39 -11.02
CA PRO A 311 -13.28 -24.30 -10.52
C PRO A 311 -13.40 -24.35 -8.99
N LEU A 312 -13.18 -23.22 -8.34
CA LEU A 312 -13.31 -23.02 -6.89
C LEU A 312 -14.71 -22.50 -6.58
N ASN A 313 -15.60 -23.40 -6.18
CA ASN A 313 -16.96 -23.07 -5.74
C ASN A 313 -16.94 -22.53 -4.31
N LEU A 314 -16.36 -21.35 -4.09
CA LEU A 314 -16.26 -20.71 -2.77
C LEU A 314 -17.62 -20.19 -2.25
N PHE A 315 -18.57 -19.88 -3.15
CA PHE A 315 -19.86 -19.27 -2.80
C PHE A 315 -21.11 -20.09 -3.16
N ASN A 316 -20.96 -21.29 -3.72
CA ASN A 316 -22.10 -22.09 -4.19
C ASN A 316 -22.80 -22.92 -3.09
N LYS A 317 -22.93 -22.39 -1.87
CA LYS A 317 -23.64 -23.07 -0.76
C LYS A 317 -25.03 -22.50 -0.47
N TYR A 318 -25.49 -21.48 -1.21
CA TYR A 318 -26.81 -20.85 -1.02
C TYR A 318 -27.66 -20.72 -2.29
N GLY A 319 -27.34 -21.46 -3.36
CA GLY A 319 -28.05 -21.36 -4.64
C GLY A 319 -28.42 -22.71 -5.24
N SER A 320 -29.04 -23.62 -4.46
CA SER A 320 -29.74 -24.76 -5.04
C SER A 320 -31.10 -24.27 -5.58
N ALA A 321 -31.06 -23.64 -6.75
CA ALA A 321 -32.24 -23.24 -7.53
C ALA A 321 -31.91 -23.15 -9.03
N ALA A 322 -31.02 -24.02 -9.51
CA ALA A 322 -30.66 -24.11 -10.92
C ALA A 322 -31.12 -25.45 -11.52
N GLU A 323 -32.37 -25.84 -11.23
CA GLU A 323 -33.09 -26.89 -11.95
C GLU A 323 -34.56 -26.46 -12.09
N MET A 324 -34.86 -25.59 -13.06
CA MET A 324 -36.07 -25.65 -13.90
C MET A 324 -36.16 -24.42 -14.82
N GLY A 325 -36.19 -24.68 -16.13
CA GLY A 325 -37.01 -23.95 -17.10
C GLY A 325 -36.74 -22.46 -17.29
N GLY A 326 -35.78 -22.12 -18.15
CA GLY A 326 -35.70 -20.78 -18.74
C GLY A 326 -34.39 -20.59 -19.49
N ARG A 327 -34.46 -20.48 -20.83
CA ARG A 327 -33.36 -20.02 -21.68
C ARG A 327 -32.96 -18.60 -21.30
N HIS A 328 -32.18 -18.45 -20.24
CA HIS A 328 -31.29 -17.32 -20.09
C HIS A 328 -29.98 -17.73 -20.75
N GLU A 329 -29.61 -17.00 -21.81
CA GLU A 329 -28.29 -17.05 -22.44
C GLU A 329 -27.23 -16.66 -21.40
N GLY A 330 -26.88 -17.62 -20.54
CA GLY A 330 -25.63 -17.60 -19.81
C GLY A 330 -24.52 -17.59 -20.85
N PHE A 331 -23.68 -16.57 -20.80
CA PHE A 331 -22.64 -16.24 -21.76
C PHE A 331 -21.52 -17.31 -21.77
N SER A 332 -21.84 -18.53 -22.22
CA SER A 332 -20.91 -19.61 -22.56
C SER A 332 -20.60 -19.57 -24.05
N GLY A 333 -20.34 -18.38 -24.57
CA GLY A 333 -19.94 -18.10 -25.94
C GLY A 333 -18.54 -17.49 -26.00
N VAL A 334 -17.58 -18.00 -25.22
CA VAL A 334 -16.16 -17.79 -25.56
C VAL A 334 -15.88 -18.72 -26.73
N GLU A 335 -16.08 -18.23 -27.96
CA GLU A 335 -15.55 -18.90 -29.13
C GLU A 335 -14.07 -19.21 -28.86
N LYS A 336 -13.71 -20.50 -28.94
CA LYS A 336 -12.36 -21.02 -28.73
C LYS A 336 -11.29 -20.43 -29.67
N LYS A 337 -11.62 -19.45 -30.51
CA LYS A 337 -10.75 -19.05 -31.62
C LYS A 337 -9.53 -18.25 -31.23
N ASN A 338 -9.49 -17.51 -30.11
CA ASN A 338 -8.28 -16.74 -29.76
C ASN A 338 -8.03 -16.58 -28.25
N LEU A 339 -7.67 -17.66 -27.55
CA LEU A 339 -7.30 -17.63 -26.12
C LEU A 339 -6.18 -16.61 -25.79
N PHE A 340 -5.32 -16.29 -26.76
CA PHE A 340 -4.16 -15.41 -26.58
C PHE A 340 -4.42 -13.93 -26.89
N GLN A 341 -5.49 -13.59 -27.61
CA GLN A 341 -5.70 -12.23 -28.12
C GLN A 341 -5.94 -11.21 -26.99
N GLY A 342 -6.73 -11.57 -25.98
CA GLY A 342 -6.96 -10.72 -24.80
C GLY A 342 -5.67 -10.40 -24.03
N PRO A 343 -4.92 -11.41 -23.53
CA PRO A 343 -3.65 -11.20 -22.85
C PRO A 343 -2.61 -10.42 -23.67
N LEU A 344 -2.48 -10.69 -24.97
CA LEU A 344 -1.52 -10.00 -25.84
C LEU A 344 -1.84 -8.50 -25.98
N LEU A 345 -3.12 -8.17 -26.23
CA LEU A 345 -3.58 -6.77 -26.30
C LEU A 345 -3.38 -6.05 -24.96
N MET A 346 -3.59 -6.75 -23.84
CA MET A 346 -3.37 -6.20 -22.50
C MET A 346 -1.89 -5.93 -22.23
N LEU A 347 -1.00 -6.84 -22.64
CA LEU A 347 0.44 -6.63 -22.54
C LEU A 347 0.88 -5.40 -23.37
N ALA A 348 0.39 -5.27 -24.60
CA ALA A 348 0.67 -4.12 -25.45
C ALA A 348 0.19 -2.80 -24.81
N SER A 349 -1.00 -2.81 -24.21
CA SER A 349 -1.53 -1.68 -23.43
C SER A 349 -0.61 -1.30 -22.27
N PHE A 350 -0.14 -2.28 -21.49
CA PHE A 350 0.72 -2.02 -20.34
C PHE A 350 2.10 -1.50 -20.75
N ILE A 351 2.68 -1.99 -21.86
CA ILE A 351 3.93 -1.44 -22.40
C ILE A 351 3.74 0.02 -22.79
N ALA A 352 2.65 0.34 -23.50
CA ALA A 352 2.31 1.72 -23.87
C ALA A 352 2.15 2.63 -22.63
N TRP A 353 1.46 2.14 -21.60
CA TRP A 353 1.29 2.82 -20.31
C TRP A 353 2.63 3.04 -19.57
N SER A 354 3.51 2.03 -19.58
CA SER A 354 4.86 2.12 -18.99
C SER A 354 5.73 3.15 -19.71
N VAL A 355 5.68 3.19 -21.05
CA VAL A 355 6.39 4.20 -21.85
C VAL A 355 5.86 5.60 -21.54
N TRP A 356 4.54 5.76 -21.41
CA TRP A 356 3.93 7.02 -21.00
C TRP A 356 4.50 7.52 -19.67
N PHE A 357 4.50 6.68 -18.63
CA PHE A 357 5.05 7.03 -17.32
C PHE A 357 6.50 7.48 -17.36
N ILE A 358 7.33 6.76 -18.13
CA ILE A 358 8.75 7.07 -18.28
C ILE A 358 8.95 8.43 -18.97
N MET A 359 8.23 8.68 -20.06
CA MET A 359 8.35 9.93 -20.81
C MET A 359 7.70 11.11 -20.08
N GLN A 360 6.67 10.87 -19.27
CA GLN A 360 6.00 11.87 -18.46
C GLN A 360 6.98 12.60 -17.53
N GLY A 361 7.97 11.89 -16.97
CA GLY A 361 9.00 12.50 -16.11
C GLY A 361 9.87 13.52 -16.86
N LYS A 362 10.12 13.31 -18.15
CA LYS A 362 10.88 14.26 -18.99
C LYS A 362 10.03 15.49 -19.33
N ILE A 363 8.77 15.30 -19.69
CA ILE A 363 7.85 16.41 -19.98
C ILE A 363 7.60 17.28 -18.75
N LEU A 364 7.55 16.71 -17.56
CA LEU A 364 7.39 17.48 -16.32
C LEU A 364 8.53 18.46 -16.05
N LYS A 365 9.74 18.21 -16.57
CA LYS A 365 10.87 19.14 -16.49
C LYS A 365 10.68 20.36 -17.40
N GLU A 366 10.05 20.17 -18.56
CA GLU A 366 9.74 21.25 -19.51
C GLU A 366 8.43 21.97 -19.16
N TYR A 367 7.46 21.27 -18.56
CA TYR A 367 6.13 21.79 -18.22
C TYR A 367 5.72 21.39 -16.78
N PRO A 368 6.02 22.23 -15.78
CA PRO A 368 5.85 21.89 -14.35
C PRO A 368 4.41 22.04 -13.81
N ALA A 369 3.47 22.50 -14.64
CA ALA A 369 2.05 22.63 -14.28
C ALA A 369 1.31 21.29 -14.49
N LYS A 370 1.27 20.47 -13.44
CA LYS A 370 0.84 19.07 -13.46
C LYS A 370 -0.63 18.90 -13.80
N LEU A 371 -1.49 19.71 -13.19
CA LEU A 371 -2.93 19.61 -13.36
C LEU A 371 -3.35 20.14 -14.74
N ARG A 372 -2.70 21.20 -15.23
CA ARG A 372 -2.83 21.68 -16.61
C ARG A 372 -2.34 20.66 -17.63
N LEU A 373 -1.17 20.05 -17.40
CA LEU A 373 -0.65 18.99 -18.27
C LEU A 373 -1.60 17.79 -18.37
N THR A 374 -2.12 17.33 -17.22
CA THR A 374 -3.09 16.23 -17.15
C THR A 374 -4.36 16.58 -17.92
N THR A 375 -4.89 17.79 -17.70
CA THR A 375 -6.10 18.26 -18.41
C THR A 375 -5.87 18.31 -19.91
N LEU A 376 -4.73 18.88 -20.34
CA LEU A 376 -4.37 18.96 -21.76
C LEU A 376 -4.24 17.57 -22.39
N GLN A 377 -3.57 16.64 -21.71
CA GLN A 377 -3.44 15.26 -22.18
C GLN A 377 -4.80 14.56 -22.29
N CYS A 378 -5.71 14.74 -21.32
CA CYS A 378 -7.07 14.19 -21.39
C CYS A 378 -7.88 14.79 -22.55
N ILE A 379 -7.77 16.10 -22.82
CA ILE A 379 -8.40 16.75 -23.98
C ILE A 379 -7.89 16.13 -25.28
N LEU A 380 -6.57 16.05 -25.43
CA LEU A 380 -5.94 15.48 -26.62
C LEU A 380 -6.30 14.00 -26.79
N SER A 381 -6.33 13.23 -25.70
CA SER A 381 -6.69 11.82 -25.73
C SER A 381 -8.16 11.62 -26.09
N SER A 382 -9.06 12.44 -25.54
CA SER A 382 -10.48 12.44 -25.92
C SER A 382 -10.67 12.73 -27.40
N PHE A 383 -9.94 13.72 -27.93
CA PHE A 383 -9.99 14.07 -29.34
C PHE A 383 -9.48 12.92 -30.24
N GLN A 384 -8.30 12.38 -29.93
CA GLN A 384 -7.70 11.27 -30.67
C GLN A 384 -8.57 10.01 -30.62
N SER A 385 -9.01 9.59 -29.43
CA SER A 385 -9.90 8.43 -29.26
C SER A 385 -11.24 8.67 -29.96
N GLY A 386 -11.75 9.91 -29.95
CA GLY A 386 -12.96 10.29 -30.68
C GLY A 386 -12.83 10.14 -32.19
N LEU A 387 -11.69 10.53 -32.78
CA LEU A 387 -11.41 10.31 -34.21
C LEU A 387 -11.36 8.81 -34.55
N ILE A 388 -10.68 8.02 -33.72
CA ILE A 388 -10.63 6.55 -33.86
C ILE A 388 -12.05 5.98 -33.76
N ALA A 389 -12.81 6.38 -32.72
CA ALA A 389 -14.18 5.93 -32.50
C ALA A 389 -15.10 6.27 -33.67
N LEU A 390 -14.98 7.47 -34.26
CA LEU A 390 -15.77 7.89 -35.43
C LEU A 390 -15.39 7.11 -36.68
N ALA A 391 -14.11 6.79 -36.87
CA ALA A 391 -13.65 5.99 -37.99
C ALA A 391 -14.26 4.58 -37.99
N PHE A 392 -14.35 3.94 -36.81
CA PHE A 392 -14.86 2.57 -36.64
C PHE A 392 -16.37 2.50 -36.36
N ASN A 393 -16.96 3.51 -35.70
CA ASN A 393 -18.38 3.54 -35.31
C ASN A 393 -19.06 4.81 -35.85
N ARG A 394 -19.41 4.77 -37.14
CA ARG A 394 -20.10 5.87 -37.82
C ARG A 394 -21.58 6.01 -37.46
N ASN A 395 -22.17 4.98 -36.85
CA ASN A 395 -23.59 4.98 -36.51
C ASN A 395 -23.85 5.86 -35.27
N PRO A 396 -24.72 6.89 -35.36
CA PRO A 396 -24.98 7.81 -34.24
C PRO A 396 -25.62 7.11 -33.03
N LYS A 397 -26.33 5.99 -33.24
CA LYS A 397 -26.89 5.17 -32.15
C LYS A 397 -25.81 4.58 -31.23
N THR A 398 -24.62 4.32 -31.73
CA THR A 398 -23.49 3.79 -30.94
C THR A 398 -22.92 4.83 -29.96
N TRP A 399 -23.22 6.11 -30.20
CA TRP A 399 -22.82 7.24 -29.37
C TRP A 399 -23.91 7.67 -28.38
N ALA A 400 -25.13 7.11 -28.51
CA ALA A 400 -26.22 7.42 -27.59
C ALA A 400 -25.92 6.81 -26.21
N LEU A 401 -25.71 7.68 -25.22
CA LEU A 401 -25.47 7.27 -23.84
C LEU A 401 -26.79 7.29 -23.06
N GLY A 402 -27.18 6.15 -22.50
CA GLY A 402 -28.39 6.04 -21.69
C GLY A 402 -28.20 6.56 -20.26
N TRP A 403 -29.32 6.91 -19.59
CA TRP A 403 -29.36 7.21 -18.16
C TRP A 403 -29.31 5.93 -17.31
N ASP A 404 -28.22 5.18 -17.45
CA ASP A 404 -28.07 3.89 -16.80
C ASP A 404 -26.63 3.66 -16.30
N VAL A 405 -26.29 2.39 -16.06
CA VAL A 405 -24.95 1.97 -15.63
C VAL A 405 -23.86 2.45 -16.59
N GLN A 406 -24.14 2.66 -17.88
CA GLN A 406 -23.17 3.21 -18.84
C GLN A 406 -22.74 4.63 -18.45
N LEU A 407 -23.69 5.54 -18.22
CA LEU A 407 -23.39 6.91 -17.80
C LEU A 407 -22.68 6.95 -16.43
N LEU A 408 -23.17 6.16 -15.46
CA LEU A 408 -22.53 6.06 -14.14
C LEU A 408 -21.07 5.61 -14.25
N SER A 409 -20.80 4.62 -15.10
CA SER A 409 -19.47 4.06 -15.30
C SER A 409 -18.53 5.07 -15.96
N VAL A 410 -19.00 5.78 -16.98
CA VAL A 410 -18.22 6.82 -17.66
C VAL A 410 -17.91 7.98 -16.70
N LEU A 411 -18.89 8.43 -15.91
CA LEU A 411 -18.69 9.50 -14.91
C LEU A 411 -17.69 9.10 -13.84
N TYR A 412 -17.87 7.93 -13.21
CA TYR A 412 -16.97 7.44 -12.17
C TYR A 412 -15.55 7.25 -12.71
N CYS A 413 -15.42 6.61 -13.87
CA CYS A 413 -14.12 6.35 -14.49
C CYS A 413 -13.42 7.64 -14.95
N GLY A 414 -14.18 8.62 -15.47
CA GLY A 414 -13.64 9.90 -15.91
C GLY A 414 -13.15 10.75 -14.73
N ILE A 415 -13.96 10.88 -13.69
CA ILE A 415 -13.64 11.74 -12.54
C ILE A 415 -12.56 11.11 -11.66
N PHE A 416 -12.79 9.89 -11.14
CA PHE A 416 -11.93 9.32 -10.12
C PHE A 416 -10.72 8.61 -10.72
N VAL A 417 -10.93 7.80 -11.76
CA VAL A 417 -9.87 6.95 -12.30
C VAL A 417 -9.00 7.68 -13.33
N SER A 418 -9.52 8.68 -14.01
CA SER A 418 -8.73 9.50 -14.94
C SER A 418 -8.31 10.83 -14.30
N ALA A 419 -9.23 11.76 -14.00
CA ALA A 419 -8.81 13.09 -13.52
C ALA A 419 -8.03 13.07 -12.20
N VAL A 420 -8.58 12.46 -11.14
CA VAL A 420 -7.92 12.42 -9.83
C VAL A 420 -6.69 11.53 -9.84
N SER A 421 -6.81 10.31 -10.39
CA SER A 421 -5.72 9.34 -10.33
C SER A 421 -4.53 9.73 -11.22
N TYR A 422 -4.73 10.25 -12.44
CA TYR A 422 -3.60 10.69 -13.27
C TYR A 422 -2.85 11.85 -12.62
N TRP A 423 -3.58 12.81 -12.04
CA TRP A 423 -2.94 13.91 -11.31
C TRP A 423 -2.12 13.41 -10.12
N LEU A 424 -2.66 12.50 -9.30
CA LEU A 424 -1.93 11.89 -8.18
C LEU A 424 -0.71 11.09 -8.65
N GLN A 425 -0.85 10.35 -9.75
CA GLN A 425 0.24 9.57 -10.35
C GLN A 425 1.37 10.49 -10.83
N ILE A 426 1.05 11.58 -11.53
CA ILE A 426 2.01 12.59 -11.99
C ILE A 426 2.66 13.33 -10.81
N TRP A 427 1.90 13.62 -9.76
CA TRP A 427 2.42 14.21 -8.54
C TRP A 427 3.42 13.29 -7.84
N CYS A 428 3.11 11.99 -7.74
CA CYS A 428 4.00 11.00 -7.16
C CYS A 428 5.25 10.76 -8.03
N LEU A 429 5.08 10.78 -9.36
CA LEU A 429 6.15 10.63 -10.34
C LEU A 429 7.24 11.68 -10.16
N GLU A 430 6.85 12.94 -9.98
CA GLU A 430 7.79 14.03 -9.74
C GLU A 430 8.57 13.85 -8.43
N LYS A 431 7.90 13.37 -7.37
CA LYS A 431 8.49 13.26 -6.03
C LYS A 431 9.41 12.07 -5.86
N LYS A 432 9.06 10.92 -6.45
CA LYS A 432 9.68 9.63 -6.14
C LYS A 432 10.09 8.81 -7.37
N GLY A 433 9.89 9.36 -8.57
CA GLY A 433 10.26 8.74 -9.84
C GLY A 433 9.24 7.71 -10.36
N PRO A 434 9.33 7.33 -11.64
CA PRO A 434 8.28 6.57 -12.35
C PRO A 434 8.03 5.19 -11.78
N VAL A 435 9.06 4.52 -11.29
CA VAL A 435 8.95 3.15 -10.77
C VAL A 435 8.34 3.11 -9.38
N TYR A 436 8.41 4.19 -8.60
CA TYR A 436 7.83 4.23 -7.25
C TYR A 436 6.30 4.42 -7.27
N VAL A 437 5.78 5.19 -8.22
CA VAL A 437 4.33 5.47 -8.37
C VAL A 437 3.51 4.19 -8.49
N ILE A 438 4.06 3.19 -9.17
CA ILE A 438 3.32 1.99 -9.57
C ILE A 438 3.35 0.91 -8.47
N ILE A 439 4.28 1.02 -7.51
CA ILE A 439 4.39 0.10 -6.36
C ILE A 439 3.19 0.24 -5.39
N PHE A 440 2.44 1.35 -5.42
CA PHE A 440 1.25 1.54 -4.57
C PHE A 440 -0.07 1.01 -5.18
N SER A 441 -0.05 0.51 -6.41
CA SER A 441 -1.24 -0.04 -7.08
C SER A 441 -1.69 -1.49 -6.73
N PRO A 442 -0.95 -2.35 -5.98
CA PRO A 442 -1.13 -3.80 -6.07
C PRO A 442 -2.25 -4.42 -5.22
N LEU A 443 -2.91 -3.65 -4.34
CA LEU A 443 -3.98 -4.19 -3.47
C LEU A 443 -5.37 -4.18 -4.12
N SER A 444 -5.54 -3.48 -5.24
CA SER A 444 -6.81 -3.38 -5.99
C SER A 444 -7.31 -4.74 -6.55
N PRO A 445 -6.45 -5.65 -7.01
CA PRO A 445 -6.93 -6.88 -7.65
C PRO A 445 -7.48 -7.94 -6.72
N LEU A 446 -7.04 -7.97 -5.46
CA LEU A 446 -7.59 -8.90 -4.47
C LEU A 446 -9.06 -8.55 -4.17
N ILE A 447 -9.36 -7.25 -4.05
CA ILE A 447 -10.71 -6.75 -3.80
C ILE A 447 -11.57 -6.88 -5.07
N THR A 448 -11.02 -6.56 -6.24
CA THR A 448 -11.70 -6.72 -7.53
C THR A 448 -12.08 -8.18 -7.79
N ALA A 449 -11.21 -9.15 -7.47
CA ALA A 449 -11.50 -10.57 -7.60
C ALA A 449 -12.64 -11.04 -6.68
N ILE A 450 -12.67 -10.57 -5.42
CA ILE A 450 -13.74 -10.88 -4.47
C ILE A 450 -15.07 -10.29 -4.94
N ILE A 451 -15.08 -9.02 -5.36
CA ILE A 451 -16.30 -8.34 -5.82
C ILE A 451 -16.81 -8.92 -7.14
N SER A 452 -15.92 -9.26 -8.09
CA SER A 452 -16.29 -9.90 -9.35
C SER A 452 -16.94 -11.27 -9.11
N ALA A 453 -16.39 -12.07 -8.20
CA ALA A 453 -16.98 -13.36 -7.81
C ALA A 453 -18.38 -13.20 -7.16
N LEU A 454 -18.59 -12.14 -6.38
CA LEU A 454 -19.88 -11.87 -5.70
C LEU A 454 -20.96 -11.31 -6.62
N LEU A 455 -20.61 -10.36 -7.50
CA LEU A 455 -21.59 -9.63 -8.32
C LEU A 455 -21.87 -10.27 -9.67
N TRP A 456 -20.89 -10.99 -10.25
CA TRP A 456 -20.98 -11.52 -11.62
C TRP A 456 -20.97 -13.05 -11.67
N ALA A 457 -20.94 -13.72 -10.51
CA ALA A 457 -20.80 -15.17 -10.39
C ALA A 457 -19.65 -15.73 -11.26
N GLU A 458 -18.57 -14.95 -11.44
CA GLU A 458 -17.40 -15.42 -12.18
C GLU A 458 -16.82 -16.62 -11.42
N VAL A 459 -16.83 -17.78 -12.07
CA VAL A 459 -16.22 -19.00 -11.53
C VAL A 459 -14.73 -18.76 -11.39
N LEU A 460 -14.25 -18.65 -10.15
CA LEU A 460 -12.83 -18.51 -9.87
C LEU A 460 -12.15 -19.85 -10.13
N TYR A 461 -11.09 -19.80 -10.92
CA TYR A 461 -10.30 -20.96 -11.28
C TYR A 461 -9.05 -21.03 -10.39
N SER A 462 -8.63 -22.23 -9.97
CA SER A 462 -7.50 -22.39 -9.06
C SER A 462 -6.19 -21.84 -9.60
N GLY A 463 -5.99 -21.88 -10.92
CA GLY A 463 -4.83 -21.29 -11.59
C GLY A 463 -4.82 -19.76 -11.55
N SER A 464 -5.98 -19.11 -11.55
CA SER A 464 -6.06 -17.65 -11.38
C SER A 464 -5.74 -17.22 -9.95
N VAL A 465 -6.16 -18.00 -8.95
CA VAL A 465 -5.82 -17.73 -7.55
C VAL A 465 -4.32 -17.90 -7.32
N LEU A 466 -3.76 -19.02 -7.78
CA LEU A 466 -2.33 -19.31 -7.64
C LEU A 466 -1.45 -18.29 -8.40
N GLY A 467 -1.82 -17.95 -9.63
CA GLY A 467 -1.12 -16.91 -10.39
C GLY A 467 -1.21 -15.53 -9.75
N GLY A 468 -2.38 -15.17 -9.20
CA GLY A 468 -2.55 -13.94 -8.41
C GLY A 468 -1.60 -13.86 -7.20
N PHE A 469 -1.41 -14.96 -6.46
CA PHE A 469 -0.45 -15.02 -5.36
C PHE A 469 0.99 -14.77 -5.83
N PHE A 470 1.41 -15.37 -6.94
CA PHE A 470 2.75 -15.15 -7.49
C PHE A 470 2.95 -13.70 -7.98
N ILE A 471 1.94 -13.10 -8.62
CA ILE A 471 1.98 -11.69 -9.05
C ILE A 471 2.22 -10.76 -7.84
N VAL A 472 1.43 -10.94 -6.77
CA VAL A 472 1.55 -10.12 -5.55
C VAL A 472 2.89 -10.37 -4.85
N GLY A 473 3.32 -11.62 -4.74
CA GLY A 473 4.60 -12.00 -4.13
C GLY A 473 5.79 -11.41 -4.88
N GLY A 474 5.84 -11.56 -6.20
CA GLY A 474 6.91 -11.01 -7.05
C GLY A 474 6.99 -9.48 -6.97
N LEU A 475 5.85 -8.79 -6.97
CA LEU A 475 5.80 -7.35 -6.82
C LEU A 475 6.30 -6.89 -5.45
N TYR A 476 5.95 -7.61 -4.37
CA TYR A 476 6.48 -7.34 -3.04
C TYR A 476 7.99 -7.49 -2.97
N CYS A 477 8.56 -8.52 -3.62
CA CYS A 477 10.01 -8.69 -3.72
C CYS A 477 10.69 -7.49 -4.39
N VAL A 478 10.16 -7.01 -5.52
CA VAL A 478 10.69 -5.83 -6.23
C VAL A 478 10.58 -4.56 -5.37
N ALA A 479 9.43 -4.37 -4.72
CA ALA A 479 9.18 -3.23 -3.85
C ALA A 479 10.13 -3.21 -2.64
N TRP A 480 10.33 -4.36 -2.01
CA TRP A 480 11.23 -4.53 -0.88
C TRP A 480 12.69 -4.29 -1.28
N ALA A 481 13.12 -4.80 -2.44
CA ALA A 481 14.45 -4.54 -2.99
C ALA A 481 14.70 -3.05 -3.20
N LYS A 482 13.72 -2.33 -3.77
CA LYS A 482 13.82 -0.88 -4.01
C LYS A 482 13.81 -0.07 -2.72
N SER A 483 13.00 -0.46 -1.73
CA SER A 483 13.02 0.18 -0.41
C SER A 483 14.37 0.02 0.29
N ARG A 484 15.07 -1.10 0.09
CA ARG A 484 16.41 -1.30 0.63
C ARG A 484 17.45 -0.46 -0.11
N GLU A 485 17.40 -0.43 -1.44
CA GLU A 485 18.29 0.41 -2.25
C GLU A 485 18.23 1.90 -1.86
N MET A 486 17.04 2.42 -1.58
CA MET A 486 16.88 3.81 -1.10
C MET A 486 17.55 4.04 0.25
N LYS A 487 17.41 3.09 1.19
CA LYS A 487 18.06 3.18 2.51
C LYS A 487 19.57 3.12 2.42
N THR A 488 20.12 2.30 1.51
CA THR A 488 21.57 2.23 1.27
C THR A 488 22.12 3.52 0.66
N LYS A 489 21.37 4.17 -0.24
CA LYS A 489 21.75 5.49 -0.78
C LYS A 489 21.70 6.59 0.27
N GLU A 490 20.68 6.59 1.12
CA GLU A 490 20.56 7.53 2.25
C GLU A 490 21.69 7.32 3.28
N SER A 491 22.08 6.08 3.58
CA SER A 491 23.19 5.82 4.50
C SER A 491 24.55 6.22 3.94
N ASN A 492 24.76 6.10 2.62
CA ASN A 492 26.01 6.50 1.98
C ASN A 492 26.14 8.03 1.82
N GLU A 493 25.03 8.77 1.83
CA GLU A 493 25.03 10.24 1.84
C GLU A 493 25.22 10.85 3.25
N GLU A 494 25.19 10.03 4.31
CA GLU A 494 25.35 10.46 5.72
C GLU A 494 26.77 10.24 6.29
N GLU A 495 27.72 9.66 5.53
CA GLU A 495 29.13 9.67 5.91
C GLU A 495 29.75 11.05 5.60
N PRO A 496 30.31 11.78 6.59
CA PRO A 496 30.81 13.12 6.35
C PRO A 496 32.12 13.08 5.58
N ILE A 497 32.16 13.80 4.45
CA ILE A 497 33.38 14.29 3.84
C ILE A 497 33.92 15.38 4.79
N GLU A 498 34.87 15.02 5.65
CA GLU A 498 35.76 15.99 6.28
C GLU A 498 36.69 16.54 5.18
N ASN A 499 36.39 17.73 4.67
CA ASN A 499 37.32 18.86 4.50
C ASN A 499 36.65 20.00 3.71
N GLU A 500 36.95 21.22 4.16
CA GLU A 500 36.69 22.56 3.56
C GLU A 500 35.39 23.31 3.90
N ASN A 501 35.52 24.13 4.95
CA ASN A 501 35.18 25.56 5.11
C ASN A 501 33.88 26.16 4.52
N GLU A 502 33.09 26.67 5.48
CA GLU A 502 32.35 27.94 5.56
C GLU A 502 31.20 28.32 4.59
N GLU A 503 30.14 28.79 5.26
CA GLU A 503 28.98 29.59 4.81
C GLU A 503 27.93 28.96 3.90
N SER A 504 26.83 28.49 4.51
CA SER A 504 25.57 29.25 4.52
C SER A 504 24.42 28.43 5.13
N THR A 505 23.66 29.13 5.96
CA THR A 505 22.41 28.69 6.58
C THR A 505 21.29 28.57 5.56
N ALA A 506 20.56 27.44 5.56
CA ALA A 506 19.09 27.39 5.70
C ALA A 506 18.45 26.13 5.07
N SER A 507 17.48 25.61 5.81
CA SER A 507 16.33 24.79 5.38
C SER A 507 16.59 23.34 4.93
N ARG A 508 16.54 22.43 5.92
CA ARG A 508 16.42 20.99 5.71
C ARG A 508 15.07 20.51 6.28
N ASP A 509 13.99 20.77 5.55
CA ASP A 509 12.68 20.15 5.75
C ASP A 509 12.52 19.01 4.74
N LYS A 510 12.80 17.78 5.17
CA LYS A 510 12.35 16.56 4.48
C LYS A 510 11.91 15.56 5.55
N LEU A 511 10.60 15.35 5.69
CA LEU A 511 10.08 14.15 6.33
C LEU A 511 8.93 13.58 5.49
N GLY A 512 9.04 12.29 5.21
CA GLY A 512 8.22 11.54 4.27
C GLY A 512 6.74 11.46 4.62
N ASP A 513 5.94 11.32 3.57
CA ASP A 513 4.49 11.26 3.61
C ASP A 513 4.00 10.00 4.35
N ALA A 514 3.43 10.20 5.53
CA ALA A 514 2.57 9.25 6.23
C ALA A 514 1.11 9.39 5.74
N GLU A 515 0.42 8.24 5.63
CA GLU A 515 -0.98 8.14 5.24
C GLU A 515 -1.89 8.98 6.15
N LYS A 516 -2.98 9.51 5.57
CA LYS A 516 -3.93 10.42 6.23
C LYS A 516 -4.43 9.87 7.57
N GLY A 517 -4.13 10.58 8.66
CA GLY A 517 -4.75 10.41 9.97
C GLY A 517 -4.24 9.23 10.79
N GLN A 518 -2.93 8.98 10.79
CA GLN A 518 -2.31 7.95 11.62
C GLN A 518 -1.53 8.54 12.81
N ILE A 519 -1.54 7.81 13.92
CA ILE A 519 -0.63 8.03 15.04
C ILE A 519 0.52 7.04 14.85
N GLN A 520 1.72 7.53 14.58
CA GLN A 520 2.90 6.67 14.47
C GLN A 520 3.51 6.46 15.85
N CYS A 521 3.79 5.21 16.19
CA CYS A 521 4.47 4.83 17.42
C CYS A 521 5.93 4.48 17.13
N THR A 522 6.86 5.18 17.76
CA THR A 522 8.28 4.80 17.80
C THR A 522 8.67 4.51 19.24
N CYS A 523 9.28 3.34 19.45
CA CYS A 523 9.90 2.97 20.73
C CYS A 523 11.39 3.34 20.62
N THR A 524 11.90 4.08 21.61
CA THR A 524 13.32 4.40 21.72
C THR A 524 13.84 3.96 23.07
#